data_AF-A0A139MWJ7-F1
#
_entry.id   AF-A0A139MWJ7-F1
#
_cell.length_a   1.000
_cell.length_b   1.000
_cell.length_c   1.000
_cell.angle_alpha   90.00
_cell.angle_beta   90.00
_cell.angle_gamma   90.00
#
_symmetry.space_group_name_H-M   'P 1'
#
loop_
_entity.id
_entity.type
_entity.pdbx_description
1 polymer ?
#
loop_
_entity_poly.entity_id
_entity_poly.type
_entity_poly.pdbx_seq_one_letter_code
_entity_poly.pdbx_strand_id
1 'polypeptide(L)'
;MPEAKLIFQTYFEALIDAKDLSELPVAAFGLDFVHGLDENLEAIEAGYFTDKDVFAGVVDGRNIWATDFVKTSALLEKIQANVKTLVVQPSCSLLHVPVTTKNETELEPVLKNGLAFADEKLQEIKLLSQRLDGEESDAYKQHVADFDALQAADFRNVTLENLDDVATERVDYKVRRQVQQEKLGLPILPTTTIGSFPQSPEVRRTRLAWKRGNISDAEYEDFIKSEIARWIKIQEDLDIDVLVHGEFERVDMVEFFGQKLAGFTTTKLGWVQSYGSRAVKPPIIYGDVKHIQPLTVKETVYAQSLTDRPVKGMLTGPITITNWSFERSDISRADLFNQIGLAIKDEIKLLEDAGIAIIQVDEAALREGLPLRKSKQQAYLDDAVHAFHVATSSVKEETQIHTHMCYSKFNEIIDSIRALDADVISIETSRSHGDVIESFETAVYPLGIGLGVYDIHSPRVPTKEEVIANIERPLRQLSLEQFWVNPDCGLKTRREPETVAALEVLVAATKEVRAKYGK
;
A
#
# COMPACT_ATOMS: atom_id res chain seq x y z
N MET A 1 -0.69 -45.02 0.15
CA MET A 1 -1.39 -43.93 0.85
C MET A 1 -1.91 -44.28 2.25
N PRO A 2 -2.45 -45.48 2.59
CA PRO A 2 -3.03 -45.70 3.92
C PRO A 2 -2.02 -45.66 5.08
N GLU A 3 -0.72 -45.70 4.81
CA GLU A 3 0.35 -45.56 5.81
C GLU A 3 0.76 -44.09 6.06
N ALA A 4 0.34 -43.16 5.21
CA ALA A 4 0.72 -41.75 5.35
C ALA A 4 -0.07 -41.09 6.49
N LYS A 5 0.65 -40.46 7.42
CA LYS A 5 0.04 -39.58 8.44
C LYS A 5 -0.18 -38.20 7.83
N LEU A 6 -1.36 -37.97 7.27
CA LEU A 6 -1.69 -36.71 6.60
C LEU A 6 -1.94 -35.59 7.63
N ILE A 7 -1.42 -34.40 7.33
CA ILE A 7 -1.65 -33.16 8.07
C ILE A 7 -2.56 -32.28 7.20
N PHE A 8 -3.75 -31.94 7.71
CA PHE A 8 -4.63 -30.98 7.06
C PHE A 8 -4.20 -29.56 7.47
N GLN A 9 -3.32 -28.96 6.68
CA GLN A 9 -2.71 -27.66 6.98
C GLN A 9 -3.58 -26.51 6.45
N THR A 10 -3.87 -25.54 7.33
CA THR A 10 -4.50 -24.26 6.99
C THR A 10 -3.65 -23.09 7.50
N TYR A 11 -3.83 -21.89 6.93
CA TYR A 11 -3.14 -20.66 7.34
C TYR A 11 -3.78 -19.40 6.75
N PHE A 12 -3.36 -18.22 7.25
CA PHE A 12 -3.86 -16.86 6.97
C PHE A 12 -5.19 -16.49 7.61
N GLU A 13 -5.87 -17.46 8.22
CA GLU A 13 -7.16 -17.28 8.89
C GLU A 13 -7.43 -18.50 9.79
N ALA A 14 -8.46 -18.41 10.61
CA ALA A 14 -9.02 -19.53 11.33
C ALA A 14 -9.69 -20.56 10.41
N LEU A 15 -9.77 -21.79 10.91
CA LEU A 15 -10.48 -22.88 10.25
C LEU A 15 -11.99 -22.61 10.27
N ILE A 16 -12.61 -22.50 9.09
CA ILE A 16 -14.08 -22.45 8.98
C ILE A 16 -14.71 -23.75 9.46
N ASP A 17 -15.92 -23.68 10.01
CA ASP A 17 -16.71 -24.86 10.36
C ASP A 17 -15.91 -25.91 11.17
N ALA A 18 -15.08 -25.42 12.10
CA ALA A 18 -14.05 -26.22 12.76
C ALA A 18 -14.59 -27.50 13.41
N LYS A 19 -15.83 -27.47 13.91
CA LYS A 19 -16.55 -28.62 14.46
C LYS A 19 -16.72 -29.76 13.45
N ASP A 20 -17.11 -29.43 12.23
CA ASP A 20 -17.37 -30.43 11.19
C ASP A 20 -16.05 -30.84 10.52
N LEU A 21 -15.14 -29.88 10.29
CA LEU A 21 -13.85 -30.16 9.67
C LEU A 21 -12.90 -30.95 10.58
N SER A 22 -13.00 -30.84 11.90
CA SER A 22 -12.20 -31.64 12.83
C SER A 22 -12.46 -33.14 12.71
N GLU A 23 -13.63 -33.54 12.18
CA GLU A 23 -14.00 -34.94 11.94
C GLU A 23 -13.30 -35.57 10.73
N LEU A 24 -12.60 -34.79 9.91
CA LEU A 24 -11.90 -35.32 8.73
C LEU A 24 -10.95 -36.47 9.12
N PRO A 25 -10.84 -37.53 8.28
CA PRO A 25 -10.04 -38.72 8.57
C PRO A 25 -8.54 -38.50 8.29
N VAL A 26 -7.98 -37.44 8.87
CA VAL A 26 -6.56 -37.07 8.84
C VAL A 26 -5.92 -37.31 10.21
N ALA A 27 -4.59 -37.47 10.22
CA ALA A 27 -3.84 -37.70 11.46
C ALA A 27 -3.71 -36.42 12.29
N ALA A 28 -3.58 -35.27 11.63
CA ALA A 28 -3.32 -34.00 12.29
C ALA A 28 -3.96 -32.81 11.56
N PHE A 29 -4.07 -31.68 12.27
CA PHE A 29 -4.50 -30.40 11.74
C PHE A 29 -3.43 -29.34 11.96
N GLY A 30 -3.16 -28.54 10.95
CA GLY A 30 -2.36 -27.32 11.06
C GLY A 30 -3.26 -26.11 11.15
N LEU A 31 -3.16 -25.38 12.26
CA LEU A 31 -4.02 -24.25 12.59
C LEU A 31 -3.17 -22.99 12.82
N ASP A 32 -3.62 -21.86 12.31
CA ASP A 32 -2.96 -20.57 12.43
C ASP A 32 -3.48 -19.82 13.67
N PHE A 33 -2.64 -19.72 14.69
CA PHE A 33 -2.94 -19.02 15.94
C PHE A 33 -2.35 -17.60 15.98
N VAL A 34 -1.86 -17.09 14.85
CA VAL A 34 -1.44 -15.69 14.70
C VAL A 34 -2.56 -14.88 14.07
N HIS A 35 -3.09 -15.32 12.93
CA HIS A 35 -4.15 -14.62 12.19
C HIS A 35 -5.56 -15.21 12.40
N GLY A 36 -5.64 -16.40 13.00
CA GLY A 36 -6.89 -17.08 13.34
C GLY A 36 -7.07 -17.33 14.82
N LEU A 37 -6.36 -16.59 15.69
CA LEU A 37 -6.21 -16.88 17.12
C LEU A 37 -7.54 -17.17 17.82
N ASP A 38 -8.48 -16.22 17.78
CA ASP A 38 -9.71 -16.29 18.60
C ASP A 38 -10.58 -17.49 18.22
N GLU A 39 -10.93 -17.62 16.94
CA GLU A 39 -11.78 -18.71 16.41
C GLU A 39 -11.10 -20.09 16.55
N ASN A 40 -9.80 -20.20 16.27
CA ASN A 40 -9.09 -21.47 16.41
C ASN A 40 -8.91 -21.87 17.89
N LEU A 41 -8.65 -20.92 18.78
CA LEU A 41 -8.51 -21.21 20.20
C LEU A 41 -9.85 -21.63 20.80
N GLU A 42 -10.95 -20.97 20.43
CA GLU A 42 -12.31 -21.39 20.82
C GLU A 42 -12.61 -22.82 20.36
N ALA A 43 -12.23 -23.18 19.12
CA ALA A 43 -12.41 -24.54 18.60
C ALA A 43 -11.57 -25.59 19.37
N ILE A 44 -10.37 -25.23 19.83
CA ILE A 44 -9.54 -26.08 20.68
C ILE A 44 -10.20 -26.26 22.06
N GLU A 45 -10.65 -25.18 22.69
CA GLU A 45 -11.31 -25.21 24.01
C GLU A 45 -12.66 -25.94 24.00
N ALA A 46 -13.36 -25.93 22.86
CA ALA A 46 -14.58 -26.70 22.65
C ALA A 46 -14.33 -28.22 22.55
N GLY A 47 -13.07 -28.66 22.55
CA GLY A 47 -12.69 -30.08 22.55
C GLY A 47 -12.78 -30.75 21.18
N TYR A 48 -12.86 -29.99 20.08
CA TYR A 48 -13.01 -30.55 18.74
C TYR A 48 -11.77 -31.34 18.27
N PHE A 49 -10.61 -31.10 18.89
CA PHE A 49 -9.33 -31.69 18.50
C PHE A 49 -8.67 -32.57 19.58
N THR A 50 -9.40 -32.96 20.64
CA THR A 50 -8.82 -33.71 21.78
C THR A 50 -8.15 -35.03 21.37
N ASP A 51 -8.68 -35.72 20.36
CA ASP A 51 -8.10 -36.98 19.84
C ASP A 51 -7.16 -36.79 18.63
N LYS A 52 -6.85 -35.54 18.26
CA LYS A 52 -6.06 -35.18 17.07
C LYS A 52 -4.70 -34.60 17.46
N ASP A 53 -3.70 -34.83 16.61
CA ASP A 53 -2.45 -34.10 16.68
C ASP A 53 -2.67 -32.69 16.09
N VAL A 54 -2.13 -31.65 16.72
CA VAL A 54 -2.26 -30.26 16.27
C VAL A 54 -0.88 -29.66 16.01
N PHE A 55 -0.71 -29.13 14.81
CA PHE A 55 0.44 -28.34 14.39
C PHE A 55 0.09 -26.86 14.59
N ALA A 56 0.46 -26.33 15.76
CA ALA A 56 0.13 -24.97 16.17
C ALA A 56 1.07 -23.96 15.53
N GLY A 57 0.51 -23.19 14.58
CA GLY A 57 1.17 -22.07 13.93
C GLY A 57 1.17 -20.84 14.81
N VAL A 58 2.19 -20.68 15.66
CA VAL A 58 2.26 -19.62 16.69
C VAL A 58 3.38 -18.60 16.47
N VAL A 59 4.31 -18.88 15.55
CA VAL A 59 5.36 -17.94 15.13
C VAL A 59 4.94 -17.29 13.81
N ASP A 60 4.81 -15.97 13.76
CA ASP A 60 4.30 -15.27 12.57
C ASP A 60 5.19 -15.54 11.33
N GLY A 61 4.63 -16.22 10.32
CA GLY A 61 5.34 -16.56 9.08
C GLY A 61 5.27 -15.48 7.99
N ARG A 62 4.61 -14.35 8.23
CA ARG A 62 4.41 -13.25 7.28
C ARG A 62 4.76 -11.86 7.82
N ASN A 63 5.29 -11.79 9.04
CA ASN A 63 5.89 -10.57 9.61
C ASN A 63 7.25 -10.87 10.27
N ILE A 64 8.02 -9.83 10.54
CA ILE A 64 9.46 -9.91 10.87
C ILE A 64 9.80 -9.65 12.34
N TRP A 65 8.79 -9.51 13.20
CA TRP A 65 9.00 -9.30 14.62
C TRP A 65 9.42 -10.57 15.33
N ALA A 66 10.29 -10.42 16.33
CA ALA A 66 10.55 -11.44 17.33
C ALA A 66 9.26 -11.78 18.08
N THR A 67 9.04 -13.07 18.30
CA THR A 67 7.82 -13.60 18.93
C THR A 67 7.76 -13.22 20.42
N ASP A 68 6.61 -12.79 20.93
CA ASP A 68 6.38 -12.65 22.38
C ASP A 68 6.37 -14.05 23.03
N PHE A 69 7.50 -14.45 23.59
CA PHE A 69 7.68 -15.79 24.16
C PHE A 69 6.80 -16.06 25.37
N VAL A 70 6.54 -15.05 26.21
CA VAL A 70 5.73 -15.23 27.42
C VAL A 70 4.28 -15.52 27.03
N LYS A 71 3.71 -14.68 26.16
CA LYS A 71 2.35 -14.89 25.63
C LYS A 71 2.22 -16.18 24.86
N THR A 72 3.22 -16.50 24.03
CA THR A 72 3.19 -17.68 23.15
C THR A 72 3.35 -18.98 23.93
N SER A 73 4.22 -19.04 24.93
CA SER A 73 4.34 -20.22 25.79
C SER A 73 3.05 -20.50 26.56
N ALA A 74 2.38 -19.46 27.10
CA ALA A 74 1.10 -19.62 27.78
C ALA A 74 -0.01 -20.14 26.83
N LEU A 75 -0.03 -19.65 25.58
CA LEU A 75 -0.94 -20.17 24.55
C LEU A 75 -0.66 -21.64 24.22
N LEU A 76 0.61 -22.02 24.06
CA LEU A 76 1.00 -23.39 23.77
C LEU A 76 0.59 -24.36 24.90
N GLU A 77 0.77 -23.99 26.17
CA GLU A 77 0.30 -24.79 27.32
C GLU A 77 -1.22 -25.00 27.27
N LYS A 78 -1.97 -23.93 26.95
CA LYS A 78 -3.43 -23.99 26.81
C LYS A 78 -3.87 -24.92 25.67
N ILE A 79 -3.18 -24.88 24.53
CA ILE A 79 -3.46 -25.77 23.40
C ILE A 79 -3.09 -27.21 23.77
N GLN A 80 -1.92 -27.44 24.35
CA GLN A 80 -1.42 -28.77 24.72
C GLN A 80 -2.38 -29.52 25.65
N ALA A 81 -3.03 -28.81 26.57
CA ALA A 81 -4.01 -29.39 27.49
C ALA A 81 -5.27 -29.95 26.80
N ASN A 82 -5.56 -29.55 25.55
CA ASN A 82 -6.82 -29.85 24.85
C ASN A 82 -6.65 -30.69 23.58
N VAL A 83 -5.43 -31.16 23.29
CA VAL A 83 -5.09 -31.92 22.08
C VAL A 83 -4.29 -33.18 22.43
N LYS A 84 -4.22 -34.14 21.51
CA LYS A 84 -3.50 -35.39 21.75
C LYS A 84 -1.97 -35.19 21.76
N THR A 85 -1.47 -34.50 20.73
CA THR A 85 -0.06 -34.16 20.56
C THR A 85 0.03 -32.76 19.98
N LEU A 86 0.98 -31.96 20.45
CA LEU A 86 1.22 -30.62 19.96
C LEU A 86 2.56 -30.56 19.21
N VAL A 87 2.57 -29.91 18.05
CA VAL A 87 3.78 -29.59 17.28
C VAL A 87 3.82 -28.08 17.07
N VAL A 88 4.91 -27.43 17.49
CA VAL A 88 5.12 -25.99 17.29
C VAL A 88 5.64 -25.75 15.88
N GLN A 89 5.06 -24.79 15.16
CA GLN A 89 5.49 -24.39 13.82
C GLN A 89 5.18 -22.90 13.57
N PRO A 90 5.62 -22.31 12.44
CA PRO A 90 5.16 -20.98 12.07
C PRO A 90 3.69 -20.99 11.62
N SER A 91 3.02 -19.84 11.66
CA SER A 91 1.62 -19.65 11.25
C SER A 91 1.38 -20.00 9.79
N CYS A 92 2.35 -19.74 8.92
CA CYS A 92 2.36 -20.08 7.52
C CYS A 92 3.78 -20.41 7.03
N SER A 93 3.95 -20.64 5.74
CA SER A 93 5.28 -20.80 5.13
C SER A 93 6.16 -19.57 5.38
N LEU A 94 7.45 -19.78 5.68
CA LEU A 94 8.45 -18.70 5.83
C LEU A 94 8.88 -18.08 4.49
N LEU A 95 8.25 -18.47 3.37
CA LEU A 95 8.40 -17.81 2.08
C LEU A 95 8.11 -16.29 2.14
N HIS A 96 7.23 -15.87 3.05
CA HIS A 96 6.72 -14.52 3.15
C HIS A 96 7.59 -13.58 4.00
N VAL A 97 8.72 -14.06 4.51
CA VAL A 97 9.67 -13.25 5.29
C VAL A 97 11.07 -13.33 4.68
N PRO A 98 11.97 -12.39 4.99
CA PRO A 98 13.33 -12.46 4.49
C PRO A 98 14.11 -13.62 5.14
N VAL A 99 15.34 -13.85 4.69
CA VAL A 99 16.13 -15.02 5.10
C VAL A 99 16.66 -14.91 6.53
N THR A 100 17.47 -13.88 6.85
CA THR A 100 18.12 -13.74 8.16
C THR A 100 18.47 -12.29 8.48
N THR A 101 18.35 -11.89 9.74
CA THR A 101 18.78 -10.56 10.24
C THR A 101 20.29 -10.44 10.42
N LYS A 102 21.04 -11.55 10.35
CA LYS A 102 22.48 -11.61 10.66
C LYS A 102 23.31 -10.50 10.01
N ASN A 103 23.07 -10.25 8.72
CA ASN A 103 23.84 -9.30 7.91
C ASN A 103 23.24 -7.89 7.83
N GLU A 104 22.15 -7.63 8.56
CA GLU A 104 21.60 -6.28 8.72
C GLU A 104 22.45 -5.52 9.76
N THR A 105 23.63 -5.05 9.35
CA THR A 105 24.63 -4.46 10.25
C THR A 105 24.42 -2.97 10.52
N GLU A 106 23.49 -2.35 9.78
CA GLU A 106 23.22 -0.90 9.83
C GLU A 106 22.00 -0.57 10.71
N LEU A 107 21.29 -1.59 11.22
CA LEU A 107 20.15 -1.41 12.13
C LEU A 107 20.63 -1.15 13.56
N GLU A 108 19.90 -0.30 14.29
CA GLU A 108 20.14 -0.09 15.71
C GLU A 108 20.03 -1.41 16.49
N PRO A 109 20.90 -1.67 17.49
CA PRO A 109 20.93 -2.96 18.19
C PRO A 109 19.59 -3.37 18.81
N VAL A 110 18.89 -2.44 19.47
CA VAL A 110 17.57 -2.72 20.10
C VAL A 110 16.54 -3.15 19.07
N LEU A 111 16.53 -2.52 17.89
CA LEU A 111 15.66 -2.92 16.79
C LEU A 111 16.08 -4.29 16.25
N LYS A 112 17.36 -4.46 15.89
CA LYS A 112 17.87 -5.71 15.32
C LYS A 112 17.58 -6.91 16.21
N ASN A 113 17.73 -6.78 17.52
CA ASN A 113 17.47 -7.85 18.48
C ASN A 113 15.99 -8.20 18.59
N GLY A 114 15.09 -7.25 18.35
CA GLY A 114 13.65 -7.49 18.29
C GLY A 114 13.12 -7.90 16.91
N LEU A 115 14.02 -8.18 15.94
CA LEU A 115 13.66 -8.72 14.63
C LEU A 115 13.96 -10.22 14.55
N ALA A 116 13.05 -10.97 13.92
CA ALA A 116 13.24 -12.37 13.56
C ALA A 116 12.82 -12.59 12.10
N PHE A 117 13.78 -12.90 11.23
CA PHE A 117 13.51 -13.34 9.85
C PHE A 117 13.38 -14.88 9.82
N ALA A 118 13.40 -15.53 8.65
CA ALA A 118 13.15 -16.97 8.55
C ALA A 118 14.09 -17.82 9.43
N ASP A 119 15.40 -17.61 9.36
CA ASP A 119 16.38 -18.38 10.11
C ASP A 119 16.22 -18.20 11.64
N GLU A 120 15.91 -16.97 12.08
CA GLU A 120 15.66 -16.67 13.49
C GLU A 120 14.35 -17.30 13.98
N LYS A 121 13.27 -17.26 13.18
CA LYS A 121 11.99 -17.92 13.49
C LYS A 121 12.13 -19.44 13.66
N LEU A 122 13.02 -20.08 12.92
CA LEU A 122 13.34 -21.50 13.12
C LEU A 122 14.00 -21.75 14.49
N GLN A 123 14.79 -20.81 15.01
CA GLN A 123 15.31 -20.87 16.37
C GLN A 123 14.22 -20.61 17.41
N GLU A 124 13.31 -19.66 17.16
CA GLU A 124 12.17 -19.39 18.05
C GLU A 124 11.32 -20.63 18.28
N ILE A 125 10.97 -21.35 17.21
CA ILE A 125 10.19 -22.61 17.28
C ILE A 125 10.88 -23.64 18.17
N LYS A 126 12.21 -23.77 18.04
CA LYS A 126 12.99 -24.69 18.87
C LYS A 126 12.94 -24.27 20.34
N LEU A 127 13.19 -23.00 20.65
CA LEU A 127 13.20 -22.48 22.03
C LEU A 127 11.82 -22.60 22.69
N LEU A 128 10.74 -22.32 21.95
CA LEU A 128 9.37 -22.48 22.43
C LEU A 128 9.04 -23.95 22.70
N SER A 129 9.46 -24.87 21.84
CA SER A 129 9.25 -26.31 22.04
C SER A 129 10.00 -26.81 23.28
N GLN A 130 11.27 -26.42 23.45
CA GLN A 130 12.07 -26.76 24.62
C GLN A 130 11.44 -26.20 25.91
N ARG A 131 10.93 -24.97 25.86
CA ARG A 131 10.24 -24.36 27.01
C ARG A 131 8.98 -25.14 27.39
N LEU A 132 8.20 -25.59 26.40
CA LEU A 132 7.01 -26.40 26.63
C LEU A 132 7.32 -27.76 27.27
N ASP A 133 8.48 -28.34 26.95
CA ASP A 133 8.99 -29.58 27.58
C ASP A 133 9.59 -29.35 28.98
N GLY A 134 9.57 -28.11 29.49
CA GLY A 134 10.06 -27.74 30.81
C GLY A 134 11.57 -27.46 30.87
N GLU A 135 12.24 -27.30 29.73
CA GLU A 135 13.66 -26.95 29.70
C GLU A 135 13.87 -25.45 30.03
N GLU A 136 14.85 -25.17 30.90
CA GLU A 136 15.31 -23.81 31.17
C GLU A 136 16.41 -23.43 30.17
N SER A 137 16.30 -22.26 29.53
CA SER A 137 17.25 -21.77 28.53
C SER A 137 17.58 -20.30 28.75
N ASP A 138 18.87 -19.98 28.84
CA ASP A 138 19.33 -18.59 28.90
C ASP A 138 18.99 -17.82 27.62
N ALA A 139 18.95 -18.51 26.46
CA ALA A 139 18.53 -17.91 25.20
C ALA A 139 17.04 -17.52 25.22
N TYR A 140 16.18 -18.31 25.87
CA TYR A 140 14.77 -17.93 26.06
C TYR A 140 14.65 -16.67 26.92
N LYS A 141 15.40 -16.59 28.03
CA LYS A 141 15.40 -15.42 28.93
C LYS A 141 15.93 -14.17 28.23
N GLN A 142 16.99 -14.31 27.44
CA GLN A 142 17.55 -13.23 26.64
C GLN A 142 16.55 -12.73 25.58
N HIS A 143 15.86 -13.66 24.89
CA HIS A 143 14.82 -13.30 23.91
C HIS A 143 13.71 -12.46 24.53
N VAL A 144 13.21 -12.84 25.71
CA VAL A 144 12.21 -12.06 26.45
C VAL A 144 12.75 -10.66 26.78
N ALA A 145 14.00 -10.56 27.25
CA ALA A 145 14.60 -9.27 27.58
C ALA A 145 14.79 -8.36 26.34
N ASP A 146 15.19 -8.93 25.19
CA ASP A 146 15.32 -8.18 23.93
C ASP A 146 13.96 -7.72 23.40
N PHE A 147 12.92 -8.56 23.53
CA PHE A 147 11.54 -8.20 23.20
C PHE A 147 11.05 -7.03 24.07
N ASP A 148 11.22 -7.11 25.39
CA ASP A 148 10.81 -6.06 26.34
C ASP A 148 11.56 -4.75 26.08
N ALA A 149 12.86 -4.83 25.78
CA ALA A 149 13.68 -3.66 25.45
C ALA A 149 13.19 -2.96 24.18
N LEU A 150 12.77 -3.71 23.15
CA LEU A 150 12.16 -3.14 21.96
C LEU A 150 10.84 -2.43 22.28
N GLN A 151 9.96 -3.04 23.09
CA GLN A 151 8.68 -2.43 23.47
C GLN A 151 8.86 -1.12 24.25
N ALA A 152 9.89 -1.04 25.09
CA ALA A 152 10.20 0.14 25.90
C ALA A 152 11.01 1.22 25.18
N ALA A 153 11.38 1.02 23.91
CA ALA A 153 12.22 1.96 23.18
C ALA A 153 11.52 3.31 22.94
N ASP A 154 12.25 4.42 23.08
CA ASP A 154 11.71 5.78 22.98
C ASP A 154 10.96 6.05 21.66
N PHE A 155 11.39 5.40 20.57
CA PHE A 155 10.75 5.53 19.26
C PHE A 155 9.38 4.84 19.15
N ARG A 156 8.94 4.04 20.14
CA ARG A 156 7.59 3.46 20.25
C ARG A 156 6.67 4.20 21.22
N ASN A 157 7.15 5.31 21.79
CA ASN A 157 6.41 6.11 22.76
C ASN A 157 6.53 7.62 22.43
N VAL A 158 6.37 7.95 21.15
CA VAL A 158 6.47 9.31 20.65
C VAL A 158 5.15 10.04 20.88
N THR A 159 5.23 11.29 21.34
CA THR A 159 4.04 12.16 21.37
C THR A 159 3.67 12.61 19.95
N LEU A 160 2.49 12.18 19.49
CA LEU A 160 1.88 12.53 18.22
C LEU A 160 0.80 13.60 18.38
N GLU A 161 0.33 14.15 17.26
CA GLU A 161 -0.81 15.06 17.23
C GLU A 161 -2.08 14.34 17.69
N ASN A 162 -2.94 15.05 18.43
CA ASN A 162 -4.20 14.51 18.89
C ASN A 162 -5.21 14.45 17.74
N LEU A 163 -5.73 13.27 17.42
CA LEU A 163 -6.67 13.08 16.30
C LEU A 163 -7.98 13.85 16.48
N ASP A 164 -8.41 14.12 17.72
CA ASP A 164 -9.62 14.90 18.00
C ASP A 164 -9.53 16.35 17.48
N ASP A 165 -8.30 16.86 17.29
CA ASP A 165 -8.04 18.21 16.80
C ASP A 165 -7.86 18.25 15.26
N VAL A 166 -7.98 17.11 14.57
CA VAL A 166 -7.74 16.98 13.13
C VAL A 166 -9.05 16.87 12.36
N ALA A 167 -9.19 17.68 11.31
CA ALA A 167 -10.34 17.62 10.42
C ALA A 167 -10.40 16.27 9.69
N THR A 168 -11.57 15.65 9.70
CA THR A 168 -11.86 14.37 9.02
C THR A 168 -13.06 14.48 8.06
N GLU A 169 -13.56 15.70 7.85
CA GLU A 169 -14.64 15.98 6.92
C GLU A 169 -14.27 17.19 6.05
N ARG A 170 -14.79 17.21 4.83
CA ARG A 170 -14.66 18.33 3.88
C ARG A 170 -16.04 18.87 3.54
N VAL A 171 -16.10 20.14 3.12
CA VAL A 171 -17.33 20.74 2.56
C VAL A 171 -17.81 19.92 1.36
N ASP A 172 -19.12 19.75 1.16
CA ASP A 172 -19.70 18.92 0.09
C ASP A 172 -19.05 19.13 -1.30
N TYR A 173 -18.81 18.02 -2.01
CA TYR A 173 -18.16 17.99 -3.31
C TYR A 173 -18.75 18.97 -4.33
N LYS A 174 -20.07 19.22 -4.33
CA LYS A 174 -20.68 20.15 -5.30
C LYS A 174 -20.19 21.58 -5.12
N VAL A 175 -19.93 22.00 -3.88
CA VAL A 175 -19.37 23.32 -3.56
C VAL A 175 -17.89 23.34 -3.95
N ARG A 176 -17.12 22.34 -3.52
CA ARG A 176 -15.68 22.24 -3.84
C ARG A 176 -15.44 22.25 -5.34
N ARG A 177 -16.21 21.47 -6.10
CA ARG A 177 -16.11 21.38 -7.56
C ARG A 177 -16.25 22.73 -8.25
N GLN A 178 -17.15 23.61 -7.78
CA GLN A 178 -17.32 24.95 -8.36
C GLN A 178 -16.05 25.79 -8.15
N VAL A 179 -15.57 25.85 -6.91
CA VAL A 179 -14.35 26.62 -6.55
C VAL A 179 -13.12 26.07 -7.28
N GLN A 180 -12.98 24.75 -7.34
CA GLN A 180 -11.89 24.07 -8.06
C GLN A 180 -11.94 24.36 -9.56
N GLN A 181 -13.12 24.34 -10.18
CA GLN A 181 -13.28 24.65 -11.60
C GLN A 181 -12.93 26.12 -11.90
N GLU A 182 -13.32 27.05 -11.02
CA GLU A 182 -12.97 28.47 -11.15
C GLU A 182 -11.46 28.71 -11.02
N LYS A 183 -10.80 28.04 -10.07
CA LYS A 183 -9.34 28.16 -9.85
C LYS A 183 -8.52 27.51 -10.97
N LEU A 184 -8.89 26.31 -11.40
CA LEU A 184 -8.07 25.49 -12.31
C LEU A 184 -8.36 25.77 -13.79
N GLY A 185 -9.55 26.28 -14.14
CA GLY A 185 -9.91 26.62 -15.51
C GLY A 185 -9.85 25.45 -16.50
N LEU A 186 -10.05 24.22 -16.02
CA LEU A 186 -9.87 23.00 -16.83
C LEU A 186 -10.96 22.88 -17.91
N PRO A 187 -10.63 22.36 -19.11
CA PRO A 187 -11.63 22.01 -20.10
C PRO A 187 -12.43 20.78 -19.64
N ILE A 188 -13.58 20.54 -20.28
CA ILE A 188 -14.27 19.25 -20.17
C ILE A 188 -13.34 18.10 -20.61
N LEU A 189 -13.49 16.93 -19.99
CA LEU A 189 -12.61 15.78 -20.23
C LEU A 189 -11.12 16.12 -20.09
N PRO A 190 -10.65 16.76 -19.00
CA PRO A 190 -9.23 17.09 -18.83
C PRO A 190 -8.36 15.84 -18.95
N THR A 191 -7.23 15.98 -19.63
CA THR A 191 -6.22 14.95 -19.83
C THR A 191 -5.14 15.05 -18.78
N THR A 192 -4.70 13.90 -18.26
CA THR A 192 -3.58 13.82 -17.32
C THR A 192 -2.90 12.46 -17.43
N THR A 193 -1.81 12.27 -16.69
CA THR A 193 -1.17 10.96 -16.47
C THR A 193 -1.20 10.62 -14.99
N ILE A 194 -1.03 9.36 -14.62
CA ILE A 194 -1.19 8.93 -13.23
C ILE A 194 -0.07 9.46 -12.32
N GLY A 195 1.19 9.47 -12.78
CA GLY A 195 2.33 9.94 -11.97
C GLY A 195 3.65 9.60 -12.64
N SER A 196 4.20 8.43 -12.33
CA SER A 196 5.51 8.02 -12.81
C SER A 196 5.67 7.98 -14.35
N PHE A 197 6.82 8.40 -14.84
CA PHE A 197 7.24 8.28 -16.24
C PHE A 197 8.34 7.21 -16.43
N PRO A 198 8.59 6.74 -17.67
CA PRO A 198 9.63 5.76 -17.99
C PRO A 198 10.96 6.03 -17.29
N GLN A 199 11.39 5.12 -16.43
CA GLN A 199 12.73 5.22 -15.83
C GLN A 199 13.75 4.73 -16.85
N SER A 200 14.49 5.64 -17.49
CA SER A 200 15.50 5.30 -18.47
C SER A 200 16.68 4.53 -17.84
N PRO A 201 17.49 3.81 -18.64
CA PRO A 201 18.75 3.24 -18.15
C PRO A 201 19.67 4.29 -17.50
N GLU A 202 19.61 5.53 -17.98
CA GLU A 202 20.38 6.64 -17.44
C GLU A 202 19.88 7.06 -16.06
N VAL A 203 18.57 7.26 -15.87
CA VAL A 203 17.97 7.55 -14.54
C VAL A 203 18.39 6.51 -13.51
N ARG A 204 18.31 5.21 -13.87
CA ARG A 204 18.74 4.12 -12.98
C ARG A 204 20.25 4.15 -12.69
N ARG A 205 21.08 4.40 -13.70
CA ARG A 205 22.54 4.45 -13.57
C ARG A 205 22.97 5.62 -12.68
N THR A 206 22.41 6.81 -12.90
CA THR A 206 22.72 8.02 -12.12
C THR A 206 22.32 7.83 -10.66
N ARG A 207 21.11 7.30 -10.41
CA ARG A 207 20.66 7.00 -9.05
C ARG A 207 21.57 5.97 -8.34
N LEU A 208 22.02 4.95 -9.05
CA LEU A 208 22.95 3.96 -8.50
C LEU A 208 24.32 4.58 -8.19
N ALA A 209 24.82 5.48 -9.04
CA ALA A 209 26.06 6.21 -8.79
C ALA A 209 25.94 7.10 -7.54
N TRP A 210 24.81 7.80 -7.39
CA TRP A 210 24.52 8.60 -6.21
C TRP A 210 24.43 7.76 -4.93
N LYS A 211 23.65 6.66 -4.94
CA LYS A 211 23.57 5.73 -3.78
C LYS A 211 24.90 5.10 -3.39
N ARG A 212 25.89 5.07 -4.30
CA ARG A 212 27.27 4.58 -4.03
C ARG A 212 28.24 5.69 -3.60
N GLY A 213 27.79 6.93 -3.53
CA GLY A 213 28.64 8.09 -3.24
C GLY A 213 29.60 8.47 -4.37
N ASN A 214 29.36 7.99 -5.60
CA ASN A 214 30.21 8.30 -6.76
C ASN A 214 29.94 9.68 -7.36
N ILE A 215 28.77 10.26 -7.08
CA ILE A 215 28.40 11.64 -7.45
C ILE A 215 27.79 12.31 -6.22
N SER A 216 27.90 13.63 -6.16
CA SER A 216 27.35 14.45 -5.07
C SER A 216 25.82 14.57 -5.12
N ASP A 217 25.23 14.98 -3.99
CA ASP A 217 23.80 15.29 -3.93
C ASP A 217 23.42 16.38 -4.93
N ALA A 218 24.25 17.43 -5.08
CA ALA A 218 24.01 18.51 -6.03
C ALA A 218 23.97 18.02 -7.49
N GLU A 219 24.93 17.17 -7.89
CA GLU A 219 24.96 16.59 -9.24
C GLU A 219 23.74 15.69 -9.50
N TYR A 220 23.30 14.91 -8.51
CA TYR A 220 22.11 14.08 -8.62
C TYR A 220 20.84 14.93 -8.72
N GLU A 221 20.73 15.97 -7.90
CA GLU A 221 19.61 16.91 -7.92
C GLU A 221 19.49 17.64 -9.25
N ASP A 222 20.61 18.12 -9.81
CA ASP A 222 20.62 18.78 -11.12
C ASP A 222 20.23 17.80 -12.24
N PHE A 223 20.64 16.54 -12.14
CA PHE A 223 20.19 15.51 -13.06
C PHE A 223 18.67 15.30 -12.96
N ILE A 224 18.10 15.14 -11.75
CA ILE A 224 16.67 14.97 -11.56
C ILE A 224 15.89 16.19 -12.08
N LYS A 225 16.35 17.41 -11.80
CA LYS A 225 15.76 18.64 -12.33
C LYS A 225 15.78 18.68 -13.86
N SER A 226 16.82 18.17 -14.51
CA SER A 226 16.88 18.13 -15.97
C SER A 226 15.90 17.12 -16.57
N GLU A 227 15.73 15.94 -15.95
CA GLU A 227 14.70 14.97 -16.37
C GLU A 227 13.27 15.48 -16.14
N ILE A 228 13.00 16.14 -15.00
CA ILE A 228 11.71 16.80 -14.74
C ILE A 228 11.43 17.84 -15.83
N ALA A 229 12.37 18.76 -16.10
CA ALA A 229 12.18 19.80 -17.10
C ALA A 229 11.92 19.24 -18.50
N ARG A 230 12.63 18.16 -18.87
CA ARG A 230 12.43 17.47 -20.14
C ARG A 230 11.02 16.91 -20.27
N TRP A 231 10.51 16.24 -19.23
CA TRP A 231 9.16 15.67 -19.26
C TRP A 231 8.05 16.70 -19.11
N ILE A 232 8.27 17.81 -18.40
CA ILE A 232 7.33 18.95 -18.44
C ILE A 232 7.20 19.44 -19.89
N LYS A 233 8.32 19.64 -20.59
CA LYS A 233 8.28 20.08 -22.00
C LYS A 233 7.55 19.08 -22.91
N ILE A 234 7.81 17.78 -22.76
CA ILE A 234 7.11 16.74 -23.53
C ILE A 234 5.60 16.77 -23.27
N GLN A 235 5.17 16.92 -22.01
CA GLN A 235 3.75 16.99 -21.67
C GLN A 235 3.06 18.22 -22.24
N GLU A 236 3.72 19.38 -22.23
CA GLU A 236 3.24 20.60 -22.87
C GLU A 236 3.12 20.45 -24.38
N ASP A 237 4.12 19.84 -25.03
CA ASP A 237 4.12 19.59 -26.48
C ASP A 237 3.02 18.59 -26.89
N LEU A 238 2.70 17.64 -26.01
CA LEU A 238 1.56 16.72 -26.15
C LEU A 238 0.21 17.39 -25.85
N ASP A 239 0.21 18.59 -25.28
CA ASP A 239 -0.96 19.35 -24.86
C ASP A 239 -1.80 18.64 -23.77
N ILE A 240 -1.14 18.08 -22.77
CA ILE A 240 -1.77 17.47 -21.58
C ILE A 240 -2.22 18.57 -20.61
N ASP A 241 -3.45 18.53 -20.11
CA ASP A 241 -4.03 19.63 -19.32
C ASP A 241 -3.46 19.72 -17.89
N VAL A 242 -3.25 18.57 -17.23
CA VAL A 242 -2.69 18.48 -15.86
C VAL A 242 -1.47 17.58 -15.85
N LEU A 243 -0.34 18.12 -15.38
CA LEU A 243 0.99 17.54 -15.55
C LEU A 243 1.46 16.83 -14.29
N VAL A 244 2.50 16.01 -14.44
CA VAL A 244 3.22 15.33 -13.37
C VAL A 244 4.71 15.53 -13.54
N HIS A 245 5.48 15.45 -12.44
CA HIS A 245 6.95 15.59 -12.49
C HIS A 245 7.66 14.30 -12.92
N GLY A 246 6.97 13.16 -12.94
CA GLY A 246 7.49 11.88 -13.45
C GLY A 246 8.17 10.96 -12.42
N GLU A 247 8.36 11.42 -11.17
CA GLU A 247 8.85 10.61 -10.05
C GLU A 247 10.22 9.93 -10.31
N PHE A 248 11.13 10.63 -11.00
CA PHE A 248 12.46 10.12 -11.35
C PHE A 248 13.38 9.94 -10.14
N GLU A 249 13.11 10.64 -9.04
CA GLU A 249 13.79 10.51 -7.76
C GLU A 249 13.38 9.23 -7.01
N ARG A 250 12.20 8.65 -7.32
CA ARG A 250 11.61 7.55 -6.54
C ARG A 250 11.95 6.18 -7.12
N VAL A 251 12.46 5.29 -6.29
CA VAL A 251 12.68 3.87 -6.66
C VAL A 251 11.43 3.05 -6.46
N ASP A 252 10.68 3.36 -5.42
CA ASP A 252 9.53 2.62 -4.94
C ASP A 252 8.62 3.61 -4.21
N MET A 253 7.31 3.43 -4.33
CA MET A 253 6.34 4.39 -3.79
C MET A 253 6.16 4.27 -2.27
N VAL A 254 6.76 3.29 -1.61
CA VAL A 254 6.74 3.15 -0.15
C VAL A 254 8.14 3.33 0.45
N GLU A 255 9.19 2.75 -0.16
CA GLU A 255 10.58 2.94 0.31
C GLU A 255 10.97 4.43 0.35
N PHE A 256 10.51 5.22 -0.63
CA PHE A 256 10.81 6.66 -0.69
C PHE A 256 10.27 7.44 0.50
N PHE A 257 9.04 7.13 0.95
CA PHE A 257 8.41 7.81 2.09
C PHE A 257 9.02 7.31 3.40
N GLY A 258 9.23 5.99 3.53
CA GLY A 258 9.85 5.40 4.71
C GLY A 258 11.28 5.92 4.98
N GLN A 259 12.02 6.34 3.96
CA GLN A 259 13.35 6.95 4.16
C GLN A 259 13.32 8.34 4.81
N LYS A 260 12.16 9.00 4.86
CA LYS A 260 12.02 10.39 5.29
C LYS A 260 11.04 10.58 6.46
N LEU A 261 10.33 9.53 6.87
CA LEU A 261 9.44 9.51 8.03
C LEU A 261 10.16 8.92 9.25
N ALA A 262 9.90 9.47 10.44
CA ALA A 262 10.27 8.79 11.68
C ALA A 262 9.48 7.49 11.84
N GLY A 263 10.04 6.53 12.60
CA GLY A 263 9.42 5.22 12.82
C GLY A 263 9.61 4.22 11.67
N PHE A 264 10.32 4.59 10.60
CA PHE A 264 10.63 3.72 9.46
C PHE A 264 12.12 3.43 9.33
N THR A 265 12.45 2.22 8.90
CA THR A 265 13.79 1.85 8.46
C THR A 265 13.73 1.00 7.20
N THR A 266 14.88 0.84 6.54
CA THR A 266 15.03 -0.06 5.39
C THR A 266 16.11 -1.08 5.67
N THR A 267 15.89 -2.29 5.18
CA THR A 267 16.90 -3.35 5.23
C THR A 267 17.84 -3.27 4.02
N LYS A 268 19.00 -3.90 4.16
CA LYS A 268 19.98 -4.09 3.09
C LYS A 268 19.69 -5.34 2.26
N LEU A 269 19.31 -6.43 2.92
CA LEU A 269 19.14 -7.77 2.34
C LEU A 269 17.79 -8.41 2.68
N GLY A 270 16.84 -7.66 3.25
CA GLY A 270 15.51 -8.13 3.62
C GLY A 270 14.55 -8.36 2.44
N TRP A 271 14.98 -9.15 1.45
CA TRP A 271 14.20 -9.46 0.24
C TRP A 271 13.18 -10.57 0.49
N VAL A 272 11.98 -10.42 -0.09
CA VAL A 272 10.88 -11.40 -0.08
C VAL A 272 10.44 -11.65 -1.52
N GLN A 273 10.25 -12.92 -1.89
CA GLN A 273 9.74 -13.25 -3.22
C GLN A 273 8.32 -12.71 -3.39
N SER A 274 8.08 -11.99 -4.48
CA SER A 274 6.73 -11.50 -4.85
C SER A 274 6.15 -12.38 -5.96
N TYR A 275 6.86 -12.52 -7.09
CA TYR A 275 6.41 -13.40 -8.18
C TYR A 275 7.52 -13.78 -9.15
N GLY A 276 7.56 -15.06 -9.54
CA GLY A 276 8.65 -15.59 -10.37
C GLY A 276 10.00 -15.30 -9.72
N SER A 277 10.92 -14.66 -10.43
CA SER A 277 12.21 -14.23 -9.88
C SER A 277 12.23 -12.81 -9.31
N ARG A 278 11.08 -12.11 -9.29
CA ARG A 278 10.99 -10.76 -8.72
C ARG A 278 10.75 -10.85 -7.22
N ALA A 279 11.58 -10.12 -6.49
CA ALA A 279 11.49 -9.93 -5.05
C ALA A 279 11.29 -8.44 -4.74
N VAL A 280 10.67 -8.18 -3.59
CA VAL A 280 10.52 -6.85 -3.00
C VAL A 280 11.36 -6.78 -1.73
N LYS A 281 11.73 -5.58 -1.30
CA LYS A 281 12.47 -5.35 -0.05
C LYS A 281 11.67 -4.35 0.80
N PRO A 282 10.60 -4.82 1.47
CA PRO A 282 9.68 -3.96 2.20
C PRO A 282 10.42 -3.12 3.25
N PRO A 283 10.07 -1.84 3.44
CA PRO A 283 10.46 -1.10 4.62
C PRO A 283 9.92 -1.75 5.89
N ILE A 284 10.49 -1.39 7.04
CA ILE A 284 10.01 -1.82 8.35
C ILE A 284 9.50 -0.59 9.08
N ILE A 285 8.24 -0.63 9.53
CA ILE A 285 7.69 0.34 10.46
C ILE A 285 8.01 -0.18 11.86
N TYR A 286 8.97 0.44 12.56
CA TYR A 286 9.46 -0.07 13.84
C TYR A 286 9.07 0.76 15.06
N GLY A 287 8.64 1.99 14.82
CA GLY A 287 8.25 2.95 15.85
C GLY A 287 6.99 3.71 15.46
N ASP A 288 6.68 4.74 16.23
CA ASP A 288 5.59 5.67 15.92
C ASP A 288 5.95 6.52 14.71
N VAL A 289 5.01 6.63 13.77
CA VAL A 289 5.22 7.34 12.51
C VAL A 289 5.00 8.82 12.71
N LYS A 290 5.98 9.63 12.27
CA LYS A 290 5.89 11.09 12.33
C LYS A 290 6.56 11.75 11.12
N HIS A 291 5.92 12.78 10.58
CA HIS A 291 6.53 13.66 9.59
C HIS A 291 7.58 14.56 10.27
N ILE A 292 8.82 14.52 9.76
CA ILE A 292 9.95 15.25 10.35
C ILE A 292 10.63 16.21 9.37
N GLN A 293 10.33 16.09 8.07
CA GLN A 293 10.89 16.92 7.00
C GLN A 293 10.04 16.79 5.73
N PRO A 294 10.02 17.80 4.83
CA PRO A 294 9.31 17.72 3.56
C PRO A 294 9.72 16.49 2.73
N LEU A 295 8.75 15.77 2.18
CA LEU A 295 8.95 14.49 1.49
C LEU A 295 9.13 14.68 -0.02
N THR A 296 8.28 15.49 -0.63
CA THR A 296 8.09 15.60 -2.08
C THR A 296 8.01 17.05 -2.58
N VAL A 297 7.84 18.01 -1.66
CA VAL A 297 7.69 19.45 -1.95
C VAL A 297 8.74 19.96 -2.93
N LYS A 298 10.01 19.58 -2.76
CA LYS A 298 11.13 20.08 -3.56
C LYS A 298 10.94 19.81 -5.05
N GLU A 299 10.68 18.56 -5.42
CA GLU A 299 10.54 18.13 -6.81
C GLU A 299 9.23 18.65 -7.43
N THR A 300 8.14 18.62 -6.66
CA THR A 300 6.83 19.08 -7.13
C THR A 300 6.81 20.59 -7.38
N VAL A 301 7.36 21.40 -6.46
CA VAL A 301 7.45 22.86 -6.62
C VAL A 301 8.35 23.24 -7.78
N TYR A 302 9.49 22.56 -7.95
CA TYR A 302 10.35 22.78 -9.10
C TYR A 302 9.61 22.49 -10.42
N ALA A 303 8.88 21.38 -10.50
CA ALA A 303 8.08 21.05 -11.68
C ALA A 303 7.00 22.12 -11.97
N GLN A 304 6.27 22.57 -10.95
CA GLN A 304 5.27 23.63 -11.11
C GLN A 304 5.89 24.96 -11.56
N SER A 305 7.13 25.26 -11.16
CA SER A 305 7.81 26.51 -11.57
C SER A 305 8.16 26.59 -13.06
N LEU A 306 8.05 25.48 -13.80
CA LEU A 306 8.42 25.39 -15.21
C LEU A 306 7.24 25.55 -16.17
N THR A 307 6.00 25.61 -15.67
CA THR A 307 4.79 25.63 -16.50
C THR A 307 3.65 26.39 -15.82
N ASP A 308 2.77 26.98 -16.62
CA ASP A 308 1.54 27.62 -16.14
C ASP A 308 0.39 26.61 -15.91
N ARG A 309 0.55 25.37 -16.38
CA ARG A 309 -0.45 24.31 -16.20
C ARG A 309 -0.36 23.72 -14.78
N PRO A 310 -1.46 23.22 -14.19
CA PRO A 310 -1.41 22.58 -12.89
C PRO A 310 -0.52 21.32 -12.90
N VAL A 311 0.37 21.19 -11.92
CA VAL A 311 1.19 20.00 -11.66
C VAL A 311 0.67 19.28 -10.42
N LYS A 312 0.50 17.96 -10.50
CA LYS A 312 0.07 17.15 -9.36
C LYS A 312 1.21 16.93 -8.35
N GLY A 313 0.90 17.08 -7.06
CA GLY A 313 1.69 16.48 -5.98
C GLY A 313 1.36 14.98 -5.87
N MET A 314 2.35 14.10 -5.85
CA MET A 314 2.13 12.65 -5.75
C MET A 314 2.56 12.12 -4.39
N LEU A 315 1.62 11.52 -3.67
CA LEU A 315 1.80 10.90 -2.37
C LEU A 315 1.27 9.46 -2.40
N THR A 316 1.85 8.60 -1.57
CA THR A 316 1.29 7.27 -1.30
C THR A 316 0.45 7.34 -0.03
N GLY A 317 -0.75 6.75 -0.07
CA GLY A 317 -1.66 6.80 1.05
C GLY A 317 -1.30 5.85 2.21
N PRO A 318 -1.93 6.04 3.37
CA PRO A 318 -1.65 5.26 4.58
C PRO A 318 -1.78 3.75 4.40
N ILE A 319 -2.81 3.29 3.68
CA ILE A 319 -3.11 1.87 3.58
C ILE A 319 -2.02 1.17 2.77
N THR A 320 -1.57 1.76 1.68
CA THR A 320 -0.51 1.23 0.83
C THR A 320 0.84 1.25 1.52
N ILE A 321 1.17 2.34 2.22
CA ILE A 321 2.41 2.42 3.01
C ILE A 321 2.47 1.28 4.03
N THR A 322 1.36 1.01 4.73
CA THR A 322 1.28 -0.06 5.71
C THR A 322 1.37 -1.45 5.05
N ASN A 323 0.54 -1.75 4.05
CA ASN A 323 0.48 -3.08 3.42
C ASN A 323 1.80 -3.50 2.74
N TRP A 324 2.56 -2.54 2.21
CA TRP A 324 3.82 -2.81 1.50
C TRP A 324 5.05 -2.60 2.38
N SER A 325 4.84 -2.41 3.69
CA SER A 325 5.87 -2.44 4.72
C SER A 325 5.63 -3.63 5.64
N PHE A 326 6.65 -4.01 6.40
CA PHE A 326 6.43 -4.80 7.60
C PHE A 326 5.92 -3.89 8.72
N GLU A 327 4.63 -3.99 9.00
CA GLU A 327 3.93 -3.22 10.04
C GLU A 327 4.20 -3.73 11.45
N ARG A 328 4.11 -2.84 12.46
CA ARG A 328 4.13 -3.21 13.89
C ARG A 328 2.97 -4.13 14.24
N SER A 329 3.21 -5.08 15.12
CA SER A 329 2.18 -5.98 15.67
C SER A 329 1.83 -5.69 17.14
N ASP A 330 2.46 -4.68 17.75
CA ASP A 330 2.23 -4.26 19.14
C ASP A 330 1.12 -3.20 19.30
N ILE A 331 0.65 -2.62 18.20
CA ILE A 331 -0.45 -1.64 18.15
C ILE A 331 -1.52 -2.10 17.16
N SER A 332 -2.71 -1.50 17.22
CA SER A 332 -3.75 -1.79 16.25
C SER A 332 -3.37 -1.26 14.86
N ARG A 333 -3.90 -1.91 13.82
CA ARG A 333 -3.70 -1.46 12.44
C ARG A 333 -4.34 -0.09 12.17
N ALA A 334 -5.48 0.18 12.82
CA ALA A 334 -6.16 1.48 12.77
C ALA A 334 -5.29 2.61 13.35
N ASP A 335 -4.65 2.38 14.50
CA ASP A 335 -3.72 3.36 15.08
C ASP A 335 -2.57 3.64 14.11
N LEU A 336 -1.96 2.60 13.54
CA LEU A 336 -0.87 2.76 12.59
C LEU A 336 -1.32 3.52 11.32
N PHE A 337 -2.49 3.19 10.77
CA PHE A 337 -3.07 3.92 9.66
C PHE A 337 -3.22 5.41 9.98
N ASN A 338 -3.71 5.74 11.17
CA ASN A 338 -3.89 7.13 11.59
C ASN A 338 -2.55 7.86 11.79
N GLN A 339 -1.53 7.21 12.34
CA GLN A 339 -0.19 7.82 12.46
C GLN A 339 0.38 8.19 11.07
N ILE A 340 0.22 7.29 10.08
CA ILE A 340 0.64 7.59 8.70
C ILE A 340 -0.27 8.65 8.09
N GLY A 341 -1.58 8.61 8.34
CA GLY A 341 -2.53 9.64 7.92
C GLY A 341 -2.12 11.05 8.37
N LEU A 342 -1.75 11.21 9.64
CA LEU A 342 -1.21 12.46 10.18
C LEU A 342 0.08 12.90 9.46
N ALA A 343 1.00 11.97 9.21
CA ALA A 343 2.23 12.30 8.51
C ALA A 343 1.99 12.74 7.05
N ILE A 344 1.03 12.12 6.36
CA ILE A 344 0.63 12.50 5.00
C ILE A 344 -0.12 13.84 5.01
N LYS A 345 -0.98 14.10 6.01
CA LYS A 345 -1.62 15.41 6.20
C LYS A 345 -0.60 16.55 6.26
N ASP A 346 0.47 16.37 7.01
CA ASP A 346 1.51 17.40 7.16
C ASP A 346 2.24 17.65 5.84
N GLU A 347 2.51 16.60 5.05
CA GLU A 347 3.09 16.76 3.72
C GLU A 347 2.11 17.45 2.73
N ILE A 348 0.83 17.08 2.76
CA ILE A 348 -0.23 17.71 1.96
C ILE A 348 -0.30 19.21 2.26
N LYS A 349 -0.24 19.58 3.54
CA LYS A 349 -0.22 20.98 3.97
C LYS A 349 0.98 21.72 3.38
N LEU A 350 2.17 21.13 3.41
CA LEU A 350 3.38 21.75 2.85
C LEU A 350 3.29 21.92 1.33
N LEU A 351 2.72 20.95 0.61
CA LEU A 351 2.46 21.05 -0.83
C LEU A 351 1.47 22.17 -1.14
N GLU A 352 0.35 22.23 -0.42
CA GLU A 352 -0.66 23.27 -0.60
C GLU A 352 -0.11 24.67 -0.28
N ASP A 353 0.61 24.82 0.84
CA ASP A 353 1.25 26.08 1.24
C ASP A 353 2.30 26.54 0.22
N ALA A 354 2.89 25.61 -0.53
CA ALA A 354 3.81 25.88 -1.64
C ALA A 354 3.12 26.15 -3.00
N GLY A 355 1.78 26.17 -3.03
CA GLY A 355 0.98 26.53 -4.20
C GLY A 355 0.54 25.37 -5.08
N ILE A 356 0.73 24.13 -4.65
CA ILE A 356 0.27 22.95 -5.41
C ILE A 356 -1.25 22.80 -5.24
N ALA A 357 -1.99 22.90 -6.34
CA ALA A 357 -3.45 22.95 -6.34
C ALA A 357 -4.13 21.58 -6.55
N ILE A 358 -3.39 20.58 -7.03
CA ILE A 358 -3.89 19.21 -7.23
C ILE A 358 -2.93 18.27 -6.53
N ILE A 359 -3.44 17.47 -5.58
CA ILE A 359 -2.63 16.52 -4.82
C ILE A 359 -3.27 15.15 -4.94
N GLN A 360 -2.50 14.17 -5.40
CA GLN A 360 -2.91 12.79 -5.55
C GLN A 360 -2.35 11.94 -4.40
N VAL A 361 -3.24 11.20 -3.75
CA VAL A 361 -2.91 10.22 -2.69
C VAL A 361 -3.29 8.83 -3.18
N ASP A 362 -2.30 8.03 -3.55
CA ASP A 362 -2.50 6.74 -4.20
C ASP A 362 -2.72 5.60 -3.20
N GLU A 363 -3.78 4.82 -3.43
CA GLU A 363 -4.10 3.64 -2.62
C GLU A 363 -4.17 2.36 -3.46
N ALA A 364 -2.99 1.88 -3.86
CA ALA A 364 -2.85 0.65 -4.65
C ALA A 364 -3.13 -0.62 -3.84
N ALA A 365 -2.95 -0.61 -2.53
CA ALA A 365 -3.06 -1.81 -1.68
C ALA A 365 -4.38 -1.90 -0.88
N LEU A 366 -5.37 -1.02 -1.11
CA LEU A 366 -6.64 -1.09 -0.36
C LEU A 366 -7.27 -2.48 -0.49
N ARG A 367 -7.32 -3.02 -1.71
CA ARG A 367 -7.84 -4.35 -1.98
C ARG A 367 -6.91 -5.47 -1.50
N GLU A 368 -5.60 -5.30 -1.62
CA GLU A 368 -4.63 -6.30 -1.17
C GLU A 368 -4.70 -6.53 0.34
N GLY A 369 -4.94 -5.46 1.10
CA GLY A 369 -5.09 -5.51 2.55
C GLY A 369 -6.49 -5.92 3.05
N LEU A 370 -7.44 -6.13 2.15
CA LEU A 370 -8.82 -6.47 2.49
C LEU A 370 -8.89 -7.85 3.17
N PRO A 371 -9.50 -7.97 4.36
CA PRO A 371 -9.62 -9.24 5.06
C PRO A 371 -10.26 -10.35 4.20
N LEU A 372 -9.76 -11.58 4.36
CA LEU A 372 -10.23 -12.75 3.59
C LEU A 372 -11.70 -13.07 3.88
N ARG A 373 -12.15 -12.88 5.12
CA ARG A 373 -13.55 -13.09 5.53
C ARG A 373 -14.35 -11.82 5.29
N LYS A 374 -15.45 -11.94 4.53
CA LYS A 374 -16.40 -10.82 4.30
C LYS A 374 -16.87 -10.13 5.58
N SER A 375 -17.09 -10.89 6.66
CA SER A 375 -17.50 -10.35 7.95
C SER A 375 -16.49 -9.40 8.60
N LYS A 376 -15.20 -9.48 8.22
CA LYS A 376 -14.11 -8.64 8.74
C LYS A 376 -13.80 -7.45 7.81
N GLN A 377 -14.37 -7.40 6.61
CA GLN A 377 -14.04 -6.40 5.59
C GLN A 377 -14.52 -5.00 5.95
N GLN A 378 -15.72 -4.86 6.51
CA GLN A 378 -16.29 -3.54 6.80
C GLN A 378 -15.43 -2.75 7.79
N ALA A 379 -15.02 -3.38 8.91
CA ALA A 379 -14.17 -2.71 9.90
C ALA A 379 -12.84 -2.21 9.29
N TYR A 380 -12.19 -3.03 8.46
CA TYR A 380 -10.99 -2.62 7.75
C TYR A 380 -11.23 -1.45 6.78
N LEU A 381 -12.35 -1.49 6.05
CA LEU A 381 -12.70 -0.42 5.12
C LEU A 381 -13.04 0.88 5.85
N ASP A 382 -13.69 0.81 7.01
CA ASP A 382 -14.00 1.96 7.86
C ASP A 382 -12.70 2.61 8.36
N ASP A 383 -11.75 1.81 8.88
CA ASP A 383 -10.43 2.29 9.32
C ASP A 383 -9.63 2.91 8.16
N ALA A 384 -9.66 2.27 6.99
CA ALA A 384 -8.98 2.77 5.79
C ALA A 384 -9.55 4.11 5.32
N VAL A 385 -10.88 4.22 5.25
CA VAL A 385 -11.55 5.48 4.86
C VAL A 385 -11.21 6.59 5.86
N HIS A 386 -11.29 6.29 7.16
CA HIS A 386 -10.96 7.27 8.20
C HIS A 386 -9.51 7.77 8.08
N ALA A 387 -8.54 6.89 7.90
CA ALA A 387 -7.15 7.29 7.75
C ALA A 387 -6.90 8.12 6.47
N PHE A 388 -7.61 7.83 5.38
CA PHE A 388 -7.58 8.66 4.18
C PHE A 388 -8.17 10.06 4.44
N HIS A 389 -9.24 10.16 5.24
CA HIS A 389 -9.80 11.45 5.67
C HIS A 389 -8.86 12.23 6.57
N VAL A 390 -8.21 11.59 7.55
CA VAL A 390 -7.19 12.21 8.40
C VAL A 390 -6.09 12.84 7.53
N ALA A 391 -5.66 12.15 6.48
CA ALA A 391 -4.67 12.67 5.54
C ALA A 391 -5.17 13.87 4.73
N THR A 392 -6.38 13.79 4.17
CA THR A 392 -6.78 14.65 3.05
C THR A 392 -7.80 15.74 3.37
N SER A 393 -8.39 15.77 4.57
CA SER A 393 -9.52 16.66 4.86
C SER A 393 -9.12 18.07 5.31
N SER A 394 -7.85 18.29 5.63
CA SER A 394 -7.34 19.61 6.09
C SER A 394 -6.99 20.59 4.97
N VAL A 395 -7.27 20.24 3.70
CA VAL A 395 -7.01 21.10 2.54
C VAL A 395 -8.10 22.16 2.35
N LYS A 396 -7.75 23.25 1.68
CA LYS A 396 -8.72 24.26 1.22
C LYS A 396 -9.67 23.65 0.19
N GLU A 397 -10.87 24.22 0.09
CA GLU A 397 -11.91 23.79 -0.87
C GLU A 397 -11.42 23.85 -2.32
N GLU A 398 -10.55 24.81 -2.62
CA GLU A 398 -9.96 25.04 -3.94
C GLU A 398 -8.83 24.06 -4.32
N THR A 399 -8.36 23.26 -3.36
CA THR A 399 -7.36 22.21 -3.58
C THR A 399 -8.06 20.91 -3.92
N GLN A 400 -7.66 20.30 -5.03
CA GLN A 400 -8.28 19.08 -5.52
C GLN A 400 -7.51 17.84 -5.05
N ILE A 401 -8.22 16.93 -4.38
CA ILE A 401 -7.69 15.63 -3.96
C ILE A 401 -7.99 14.60 -5.03
N HIS A 402 -6.94 14.03 -5.60
CA HIS A 402 -7.02 12.87 -6.48
C HIS A 402 -6.66 11.61 -5.72
N THR A 403 -7.18 10.47 -6.14
CA THR A 403 -6.67 9.16 -5.73
C THR A 403 -6.61 8.22 -6.92
N HIS A 404 -5.57 7.41 -7.00
CA HIS A 404 -5.50 6.31 -7.94
C HIS A 404 -5.65 4.98 -7.22
N MET A 405 -6.47 4.10 -7.79
CA MET A 405 -6.68 2.75 -7.26
C MET A 405 -6.49 1.72 -8.38
N CYS A 406 -5.51 0.85 -8.19
CA CYS A 406 -5.24 -0.27 -9.08
C CYS A 406 -6.30 -1.38 -8.88
N TYR A 407 -6.62 -2.10 -9.96
CA TYR A 407 -7.47 -3.31 -10.00
C TYR A 407 -9.01 -3.16 -9.94
N SER A 408 -9.68 -4.11 -10.61
CA SER A 408 -10.97 -3.92 -11.32
C SER A 408 -12.17 -4.72 -10.79
N LYS A 409 -12.38 -4.81 -9.47
CA LYS A 409 -13.68 -5.25 -8.91
C LYS A 409 -14.19 -4.26 -7.87
N PHE A 410 -14.63 -3.11 -8.36
CA PHE A 410 -15.13 -2.03 -7.52
C PHE A 410 -16.52 -2.30 -6.93
N ASN A 411 -17.26 -3.27 -7.47
CA ASN A 411 -18.58 -3.66 -6.98
C ASN A 411 -18.60 -4.02 -5.47
N GLU A 412 -17.50 -4.54 -4.93
CA GLU A 412 -17.42 -4.92 -3.50
C GLU A 412 -17.03 -3.75 -2.58
N ILE A 413 -16.49 -2.66 -3.12
CA ILE A 413 -15.90 -1.55 -2.34
C ILE A 413 -16.37 -0.15 -2.80
N ILE A 414 -17.39 -0.08 -3.66
CA ILE A 414 -17.82 1.19 -4.27
C ILE A 414 -18.33 2.20 -3.23
N ASP A 415 -18.96 1.72 -2.16
CA ASP A 415 -19.42 2.58 -1.08
C ASP A 415 -18.25 3.15 -0.28
N SER A 416 -17.22 2.36 -0.02
CA SER A 416 -15.98 2.85 0.61
C SER A 416 -15.24 3.84 -0.29
N ILE A 417 -15.21 3.59 -1.60
CA ILE A 417 -14.63 4.54 -2.58
C ILE A 417 -15.37 5.86 -2.56
N ARG A 418 -16.71 5.83 -2.54
CA ARG A 418 -17.52 7.05 -2.38
C ARG A 418 -17.20 7.73 -1.05
N ALA A 419 -17.02 6.94 0.02
CA ALA A 419 -16.72 7.45 1.34
C ALA A 419 -15.34 8.12 1.44
N LEU A 420 -14.35 7.76 0.60
CA LEU A 420 -13.05 8.45 0.56
C LEU A 420 -13.17 9.97 0.29
N ASP A 421 -14.26 10.41 -0.36
CA ASP A 421 -14.52 11.82 -0.68
C ASP A 421 -13.37 12.50 -1.46
N ALA A 422 -12.67 11.72 -2.28
CA ALA A 422 -11.69 12.22 -3.24
C ALA A 422 -12.42 12.93 -4.39
N ASP A 423 -11.94 14.12 -4.77
CA ASP A 423 -12.58 14.92 -5.81
C ASP A 423 -12.53 14.23 -7.18
N VAL A 424 -11.46 13.47 -7.43
CA VAL A 424 -11.28 12.64 -8.63
C VAL A 424 -10.66 11.30 -8.25
N ILE A 425 -11.29 10.19 -8.62
CA ILE A 425 -10.70 8.85 -8.57
C ILE A 425 -10.32 8.38 -9.96
N SER A 426 -9.05 8.02 -10.18
CA SER A 426 -8.60 7.40 -11.43
C SER A 426 -8.59 5.88 -11.33
N ILE A 427 -9.18 5.22 -12.33
CA ILE A 427 -9.40 3.77 -12.36
C ILE A 427 -8.91 3.14 -13.66
N GLU A 428 -8.53 1.87 -13.60
CA GLU A 428 -8.10 1.09 -14.78
C GLU A 428 -9.31 0.56 -15.55
N THR A 429 -9.59 1.10 -16.74
CA THR A 429 -10.78 0.69 -17.53
C THR A 429 -10.43 -0.05 -18.81
N SER A 430 -9.21 0.11 -19.34
CA SER A 430 -8.88 -0.29 -20.70
C SER A 430 -9.02 -1.80 -20.96
N ARG A 431 -8.71 -2.62 -19.93
CA ARG A 431 -8.82 -4.08 -19.97
C ARG A 431 -10.23 -4.61 -19.76
N SER A 432 -11.09 -3.81 -19.15
CA SER A 432 -12.46 -4.21 -18.80
C SER A 432 -13.46 -3.87 -19.90
N HIS A 433 -13.05 -3.12 -20.94
CA HIS A 433 -13.93 -2.61 -21.99
C HIS A 433 -15.23 -1.93 -21.48
N GLY A 434 -15.19 -1.38 -20.26
CA GLY A 434 -16.33 -0.72 -19.63
C GLY A 434 -17.11 -1.54 -18.59
N ASP A 435 -16.71 -2.77 -18.26
CA ASP A 435 -17.35 -3.52 -17.17
C ASP A 435 -17.08 -2.87 -15.80
N VAL A 436 -15.91 -2.24 -15.65
CA VAL A 436 -15.54 -1.50 -14.43
C VAL A 436 -16.47 -0.31 -14.17
N ILE A 437 -16.93 0.39 -15.22
CA ILE A 437 -17.78 1.57 -15.04
C ILE A 437 -19.18 1.21 -14.58
N GLU A 438 -19.66 -0.01 -14.82
CA GLU A 438 -21.01 -0.46 -14.43
C GLU A 438 -21.26 -0.31 -12.91
N SER A 439 -20.22 -0.51 -12.09
CA SER A 439 -20.31 -0.31 -10.64
C SER A 439 -20.58 1.16 -10.29
N PHE A 440 -19.96 2.10 -11.00
CA PHE A 440 -20.16 3.54 -10.82
C PHE A 440 -21.51 4.02 -11.36
N GLU A 441 -21.96 3.45 -12.47
CA GLU A 441 -23.28 3.69 -13.06
C GLU A 441 -24.39 3.26 -12.08
N THR A 442 -24.30 2.03 -11.56
CA THR A 442 -25.26 1.47 -10.60
C THR A 442 -25.29 2.27 -9.29
N ALA A 443 -24.12 2.68 -8.81
CA ALA A 443 -23.96 3.45 -7.60
C ALA A 443 -24.32 4.94 -7.76
N VAL A 444 -24.62 5.40 -8.97
CA VAL A 444 -24.85 6.82 -9.32
C VAL A 444 -23.75 7.70 -8.71
N TYR A 445 -22.49 7.33 -9.00
CA TYR A 445 -21.33 7.93 -8.34
C TYR A 445 -21.25 9.44 -8.61
N PRO A 446 -21.25 10.31 -7.58
CA PRO A 446 -21.40 11.75 -7.79
C PRO A 446 -20.09 12.52 -8.00
N LEU A 447 -18.92 11.91 -7.73
CA LEU A 447 -17.62 12.58 -7.77
C LEU A 447 -16.92 12.39 -9.13
N GLY A 448 -15.71 12.94 -9.29
CA GLY A 448 -14.94 12.87 -10.52
C GLY A 448 -14.33 11.48 -10.76
N ILE A 449 -14.22 11.07 -12.03
CA ILE A 449 -13.72 9.76 -12.45
C ILE A 449 -12.67 9.91 -13.56
N GLY A 450 -11.45 9.45 -13.32
CA GLY A 450 -10.40 9.32 -14.32
C GLY A 450 -10.46 7.99 -15.05
N LEU A 451 -10.75 8.07 -16.36
CA LEU A 451 -10.87 6.91 -17.23
C LEU A 451 -9.48 6.48 -17.71
N GLY A 452 -9.01 5.33 -17.21
CA GLY A 452 -7.85 4.63 -17.74
C GLY A 452 -8.14 4.05 -19.12
N VAL A 453 -7.71 4.72 -20.19
CA VAL A 453 -8.05 4.37 -21.59
C VAL A 453 -6.91 3.68 -22.34
N TYR A 454 -5.77 3.48 -21.68
CA TYR A 454 -4.55 2.89 -22.24
C TYR A 454 -3.98 1.82 -21.28
N ASP A 455 -3.93 0.56 -21.72
CA ASP A 455 -3.29 -0.54 -20.98
C ASP A 455 -1.78 -0.33 -20.93
N ILE A 456 -1.33 0.29 -19.84
CA ILE A 456 0.08 0.60 -19.64
C ILE A 456 0.93 -0.63 -19.42
N HIS A 457 0.41 -1.86 -19.28
CA HIS A 457 1.25 -3.06 -19.13
C HIS A 457 1.57 -3.72 -20.47
N SER A 458 1.01 -3.20 -21.55
CA SER A 458 1.32 -3.62 -22.92
C SER A 458 2.24 -2.58 -23.59
N PRO A 459 3.27 -3.01 -24.36
CA PRO A 459 4.06 -2.09 -25.18
C PRO A 459 3.30 -1.59 -26.42
N ARG A 460 2.08 -2.08 -26.66
CA ARG A 460 1.27 -1.71 -27.82
C ARG A 460 0.72 -0.29 -27.64
N VAL A 461 0.95 0.56 -28.64
CA VAL A 461 0.27 1.86 -28.76
C VAL A 461 -1.20 1.60 -29.15
N PRO A 462 -2.20 2.09 -28.39
CA PRO A 462 -3.61 1.93 -28.74
C PRO A 462 -3.96 2.73 -30.00
N THR A 463 -5.01 2.34 -30.72
CA THR A 463 -5.51 3.18 -31.83
C THR A 463 -6.39 4.31 -31.30
N LYS A 464 -6.54 5.36 -32.10
CA LYS A 464 -7.39 6.50 -31.73
C LYS A 464 -8.85 6.08 -31.52
N GLU A 465 -9.35 5.17 -32.35
CA GLU A 465 -10.71 4.63 -32.29
C GLU A 465 -10.94 3.82 -31.02
N GLU A 466 -9.95 3.02 -30.59
CA GLU A 466 -10.00 2.28 -29.33
C GLU A 466 -10.12 3.23 -28.14
N VAL A 467 -9.33 4.31 -28.13
CA VAL A 467 -9.39 5.32 -27.06
C VAL A 467 -10.73 6.05 -27.06
N ILE A 468 -11.24 6.49 -28.23
CA ILE A 468 -12.55 7.14 -28.33
C ILE A 468 -13.65 6.22 -27.81
N ALA A 469 -13.66 4.94 -28.21
CA ALA A 469 -14.66 3.99 -27.75
C ALA A 469 -14.65 3.80 -26.22
N ASN A 470 -13.46 3.77 -25.62
CA ASN A 470 -13.31 3.70 -24.17
C ASN A 470 -13.82 4.96 -23.47
N ILE A 471 -13.58 6.16 -24.03
CA ILE A 471 -14.12 7.42 -23.50
C ILE A 471 -15.65 7.46 -23.62
N GLU A 472 -16.21 7.05 -24.75
CA GLU A 472 -17.65 7.17 -25.02
C GLU A 472 -18.51 6.16 -24.25
N ARG A 473 -17.97 5.02 -23.82
CA ARG A 473 -18.73 3.99 -23.11
C ARG A 473 -19.31 4.49 -21.77
N PRO A 474 -18.54 5.15 -20.88
CA PRO A 474 -19.05 5.77 -19.64
C PRO A 474 -20.04 6.92 -19.86
N LEU A 475 -19.90 7.67 -20.95
CA LEU A 475 -20.76 8.83 -21.29
C LEU A 475 -22.22 8.48 -21.56
N ARG A 476 -22.55 7.17 -21.64
CA ARG A 476 -23.92 6.71 -21.88
C ARG A 476 -24.84 6.91 -20.67
N GLN A 477 -24.29 6.95 -19.46
CA GLN A 477 -25.07 6.99 -18.21
C GLN A 477 -24.66 8.11 -17.25
N LEU A 478 -23.38 8.49 -17.25
CA LEU A 478 -22.84 9.49 -16.34
C LEU A 478 -22.52 10.80 -17.08
N SER A 479 -22.44 11.90 -16.34
CA SER A 479 -22.26 13.23 -16.91
C SER A 479 -20.84 13.39 -17.47
N LEU A 480 -20.74 13.97 -18.67
CA LEU A 480 -19.48 14.33 -19.33
C LEU A 480 -18.55 15.12 -18.41
N GLU A 481 -19.12 15.98 -17.56
CA GLU A 481 -18.34 16.87 -16.70
C GLU A 481 -17.70 16.19 -15.48
N GLN A 482 -17.99 14.91 -15.25
CA GLN A 482 -17.36 14.11 -14.18
C GLN A 482 -16.04 13.47 -14.63
N PHE A 483 -15.83 13.34 -15.94
CA PHE A 483 -14.80 12.48 -16.47
C PHE A 483 -13.48 13.18 -16.76
N TRP A 484 -12.40 12.50 -16.45
CA TRP A 484 -11.02 12.79 -16.87
C TRP A 484 -10.53 11.68 -17.80
N VAL A 485 -9.49 11.96 -18.58
CA VAL A 485 -8.88 10.96 -19.48
C VAL A 485 -7.40 10.77 -19.12
N ASN A 486 -7.03 9.53 -18.82
CA ASN A 486 -5.68 9.18 -18.38
C ASN A 486 -5.28 7.75 -18.84
N PRO A 487 -3.99 7.38 -18.78
CA PRO A 487 -3.58 5.99 -18.86
C PRO A 487 -4.10 5.16 -17.68
N ASP A 488 -4.12 3.82 -17.78
CA ASP A 488 -4.58 2.94 -16.70
C ASP A 488 -3.82 3.16 -15.39
N CYS A 489 -2.49 3.25 -15.43
CA CYS A 489 -1.63 3.40 -14.25
C CYS A 489 -0.36 4.21 -14.62
N GLY A 490 0.63 4.25 -13.73
CA GLY A 490 1.93 4.89 -13.97
C GLY A 490 2.73 4.27 -15.12
N LEU A 491 3.55 5.08 -15.81
CA LEU A 491 4.25 4.72 -17.04
C LEU A 491 5.71 4.28 -16.80
N LYS A 492 6.14 4.15 -15.54
CA LYS A 492 7.51 3.74 -15.15
C LYS A 492 8.04 2.49 -15.82
N THR A 493 7.18 1.52 -16.11
CA THR A 493 7.57 0.23 -16.70
C THR A 493 7.59 0.24 -18.22
N ARG A 494 7.11 1.32 -18.86
CA ARG A 494 7.13 1.52 -20.32
C ARG A 494 8.42 2.15 -20.79
N ARG A 495 8.61 2.19 -22.11
CA ARG A 495 9.69 2.93 -22.76
C ARG A 495 9.17 4.27 -23.26
N GLU A 496 10.09 5.22 -23.40
CA GLU A 496 9.73 6.56 -23.83
C GLU A 496 9.07 6.62 -25.22
N PRO A 497 9.55 5.91 -26.28
CA PRO A 497 8.93 6.02 -27.60
C PRO A 497 7.47 5.54 -27.64
N GLU A 498 7.15 4.42 -26.98
CA GLU A 498 5.78 3.91 -26.90
C GLU A 498 4.89 4.80 -26.01
N THR A 499 5.48 5.39 -24.97
CA THR A 499 4.76 6.30 -24.05
C THR A 499 4.32 7.57 -24.77
N VAL A 500 5.24 8.25 -25.46
CA VAL A 500 4.93 9.50 -26.17
C VAL A 500 3.88 9.25 -27.26
N ALA A 501 4.04 8.18 -28.05
CA ALA A 501 3.08 7.83 -29.09
C ALA A 501 1.68 7.50 -28.52
N ALA A 502 1.59 6.78 -27.40
CA ALA A 502 0.31 6.47 -26.78
C ALA A 502 -0.38 7.72 -26.19
N LEU A 503 0.38 8.62 -25.58
CA LEU A 503 -0.16 9.87 -25.03
C LEU A 503 -0.61 10.83 -26.13
N GLU A 504 0.08 10.89 -27.26
CA GLU A 504 -0.34 11.67 -28.44
C GLU A 504 -1.70 11.19 -28.95
N VAL A 505 -1.88 9.87 -29.09
CA VAL A 505 -3.17 9.27 -29.46
C VAL A 505 -4.25 9.60 -28.43
N LEU A 506 -3.94 9.50 -27.13
CA LEU A 506 -4.87 9.79 -26.05
C LEU A 506 -5.39 11.24 -26.10
N VAL A 507 -4.48 12.21 -26.23
CA VAL A 507 -4.87 13.63 -26.30
C VAL A 507 -5.65 13.91 -27.58
N ALA A 508 -5.23 13.35 -28.73
CA ALA A 508 -5.93 13.53 -30.00
C ALA A 508 -7.36 12.94 -29.99
N ALA A 509 -7.53 11.75 -29.39
CA ALA A 509 -8.85 11.14 -29.18
C ALA A 509 -9.73 12.01 -28.27
N THR A 510 -9.17 12.49 -27.16
CA THR A 510 -9.91 13.33 -26.20
C THR A 510 -10.40 14.63 -26.83
N LYS A 511 -9.55 15.31 -27.61
CA LYS A 511 -9.93 16.52 -28.35
C LYS A 511 -11.08 16.28 -29.33
N GLU A 512 -11.12 15.12 -29.99
CA GLU A 512 -12.22 14.76 -30.88
C GLU A 512 -13.54 14.57 -30.11
N VAL A 513 -13.51 13.89 -28.97
CA VAL A 513 -14.68 13.74 -28.09
C VAL A 513 -15.14 15.09 -27.55
N ARG A 514 -14.22 15.98 -27.13
CA ARG A 514 -14.55 17.36 -26.72
C ARG A 514 -15.26 18.12 -27.82
N ALA A 515 -14.79 18.06 -29.07
CA ALA A 515 -15.44 18.73 -30.21
C ALA A 515 -16.84 18.19 -30.49
N LYS A 516 -17.08 16.89 -30.22
CA LYS A 516 -18.37 16.23 -30.42
C LYS A 516 -19.40 16.57 -29.34
N TYR A 517 -19.00 16.65 -28.07
CA TYR A 517 -19.91 16.77 -26.92
C TYR A 517 -19.85 18.10 -26.15
N GLY A 518 -18.79 18.90 -26.32
CA GLY A 518 -18.52 20.12 -25.53
C GLY A 518 -19.25 21.38 -25.97
N LYS A 519 -20.56 21.29 -26.23
CA LYS A 519 -21.39 22.48 -26.53
C LYS A 519 -21.76 23.26 -25.28
#